data_AF-A0A8S2STA7-F1
#
_entry.id   AF-A0A8S2STA7-F1
#
_cell.length_a   1.000
_cell.length_b   1.000
_cell.length_c   1.000
_cell.angle_alpha   90.00
_cell.angle_beta   90.00
_cell.angle_gamma   90.00
#
_symmetry.space_group_name_H-M   'P 1'
#
loop_
_entity.id
_entity.type
_entity.pdbx_description
1 polymer ?
#
loop_
_entity_poly.entity_id
_entity_poly.type
_entity_poly.pdbx_seq_one_letter_code
_entity_poly.pdbx_strand_id
1 'polypeptide(L)'
;LVHSTRDSVNDADASLLSLRVGTKFGVVSHTFRVETKADLTYWTKAISQCLQSAVVRTKEAVFPCKWNNRTCKLFLNYEHGFTLYSDPTDSVTSVGNAASTGNVRLLWQQPFEKLRSSADDSEHLLTLDFHGEEGVVELDFGTSPKPFVFHLHAFLSAKAARIGLVG
;
A
#
# COMPACT_ATOMS: atom_id res chain seq x y z
N LEU A 1 1.28 -7.21 -6.98
CA LEU A 1 2.70 -7.07 -7.38
C LEU A 1 3.03 -8.20 -8.36
N VAL A 2 3.71 -7.89 -9.47
CA VAL A 2 4.01 -8.87 -10.53
C VAL A 2 5.46 -9.33 -10.38
N HIS A 3 5.68 -10.64 -10.37
CA HIS A 3 7.02 -11.24 -10.40
C HIS A 3 7.15 -12.20 -11.59
N SER A 4 8.36 -12.25 -12.14
CA SER A 4 8.75 -13.19 -13.19
C SER A 4 9.86 -14.06 -12.63
N THR A 5 9.69 -15.38 -12.66
CA THR A 5 10.69 -16.34 -12.15
C THR A 5 10.91 -17.46 -13.16
N ARG A 6 12.06 -18.13 -13.04
CA ARG A 6 12.43 -19.30 -13.84
C ARG A 6 12.52 -20.49 -12.90
N ASP A 7 11.77 -21.56 -13.16
CA ASP A 7 11.92 -22.82 -12.44
C ASP A 7 12.93 -23.71 -13.17
N SER A 8 13.98 -24.16 -12.49
CA SER A 8 15.08 -24.91 -13.08
C SER A 8 15.17 -26.36 -12.59
N VAL A 9 14.04 -26.99 -12.26
CA VAL A 9 14.02 -28.40 -11.83
C VAL A 9 12.96 -29.17 -12.61
N ASN A 10 13.40 -29.75 -13.74
CA ASN A 10 12.73 -30.78 -14.55
C ASN A 10 11.26 -30.55 -14.94
N ASP A 11 11.04 -29.71 -15.96
CA ASP A 11 10.28 -30.02 -17.19
C ASP A 11 10.33 -28.79 -18.13
N ALA A 12 11.03 -28.90 -19.26
CA ALA A 12 11.10 -27.92 -20.36
C ALA A 12 11.00 -26.41 -20.01
N ASP A 13 12.11 -25.77 -19.62
CA ASP A 13 12.42 -24.31 -19.66
C ASP A 13 11.21 -23.35 -19.57
N ALA A 14 10.26 -23.63 -18.67
CA ALA A 14 8.97 -22.97 -18.66
C ALA A 14 9.12 -21.59 -18.02
N SER A 15 8.74 -20.56 -18.75
CA SER A 15 8.68 -19.19 -18.24
C SER A 15 7.42 -19.05 -17.36
N LEU A 16 7.56 -18.52 -16.15
CA LEU A 16 6.44 -18.37 -15.20
C LEU A 16 6.16 -16.91 -14.89
N LEU A 17 4.88 -16.53 -14.98
CA LEU A 17 4.36 -15.26 -14.52
C LEU A 17 3.63 -15.47 -13.19
N SER A 18 4.03 -14.73 -12.15
CA SER A 18 3.38 -14.79 -10.84
C SER A 18 2.73 -13.46 -10.48
N LEU A 19 1.44 -13.52 -10.14
CA LEU A 19 0.65 -12.41 -9.64
C LEU A 19 0.42 -12.58 -8.15
N ARG A 20 0.91 -11.62 -7.36
CA ARG A 20 0.73 -11.59 -5.91
C ARG A 20 -0.27 -10.52 -5.51
N VAL A 21 -1.16 -10.87 -4.58
CA VAL A 21 -2.18 -9.98 -4.02
C VAL A 21 -2.09 -10.02 -2.50
N GLY A 22 -2.03 -8.84 -1.88
CA GLY A 22 -2.13 -8.69 -0.43
C GLY A 22 -3.59 -8.78 0.01
N THR A 23 -3.87 -9.68 0.94
CA THR A 23 -5.20 -9.89 1.52
C THR A 23 -5.12 -9.76 3.04
N LYS A 24 -6.27 -9.63 3.72
CA LYS A 24 -6.33 -9.63 5.19
C LYS A 24 -5.83 -10.93 5.84
N PHE A 25 -5.61 -11.98 5.05
CA PHE A 25 -5.09 -13.29 5.48
C PHE A 25 -3.64 -13.52 5.00
N GLY A 26 -2.94 -12.48 4.57
CA GLY A 26 -1.60 -12.59 4.01
C GLY A 26 -1.58 -12.50 2.48
N VAL A 27 -0.57 -13.12 1.85
CA VAL A 27 -0.33 -12.98 0.41
C VAL A 27 -0.86 -14.19 -0.35
N VAL A 28 -1.74 -13.94 -1.31
CA VAL A 28 -2.19 -14.93 -2.28
C VAL A 28 -1.34 -14.78 -3.54
N SER A 29 -0.89 -15.90 -4.11
CA SER A 29 -0.11 -15.95 -5.34
C SER A 29 -0.82 -16.80 -6.39
N HIS A 30 -0.84 -16.32 -7.63
CA HIS A 30 -1.33 -17.07 -8.80
C HIS A 30 -0.22 -17.12 -9.83
N THR A 31 0.14 -18.33 -10.25
CA THR A 31 1.24 -18.57 -11.20
C THR A 31 0.69 -19.12 -12.50
N PHE A 32 1.12 -18.51 -13.59
CA PHE A 32 0.73 -18.85 -14.96
C PHE A 32 1.98 -19.29 -15.72
N ARG A 33 1.88 -20.41 -16.43
CA ARG A 33 2.88 -20.78 -17.44
C ARG A 33 2.70 -19.89 -18.65
N VAL A 34 3.80 -19.38 -19.19
CA VAL A 34 3.81 -18.67 -20.47
C VAL A 34 4.65 -19.45 -21.48
N GLU A 35 4.30 -19.31 -22.76
CA GLU A 35 4.90 -20.09 -23.84
C GLU A 35 6.30 -19.60 -24.19
N THR A 36 6.50 -18.28 -24.23
CA THR A 36 7.79 -17.68 -24.58
C THR A 36 8.24 -16.60 -23.60
N LYS A 37 9.55 -16.30 -23.62
CA LYS A 37 10.13 -15.17 -22.88
C LYS A 37 9.58 -13.82 -23.35
N ALA A 38 9.25 -13.71 -24.64
CA ALA A 38 8.65 -12.51 -25.20
C ALA A 38 7.26 -12.28 -24.58
N ASP A 39 6.45 -13.32 -24.47
CA ASP A 39 5.13 -13.26 -23.83
C ASP A 39 5.25 -12.90 -22.35
N LEU A 40 6.17 -13.53 -21.62
CA LEU A 40 6.42 -13.18 -20.21
C LEU A 40 6.72 -11.70 -20.05
N THR A 41 7.59 -11.16 -20.91
CA THR A 41 7.98 -9.75 -20.89
C THR A 41 6.78 -8.86 -21.24
N TYR A 42 6.01 -9.22 -22.27
CA TYR A 42 4.83 -8.49 -22.70
C TYR A 42 3.78 -8.43 -21.59
N TRP A 43 3.37 -9.58 -21.04
CA TRP A 43 2.36 -9.66 -19.98
C TRP A 43 2.79 -8.93 -18.71
N THR A 44 4.05 -9.09 -18.30
CA THR A 44 4.58 -8.39 -17.12
C THR A 44 4.49 -6.87 -17.28
N LYS A 45 4.87 -6.35 -18.46
CA LYS A 45 4.80 -4.92 -18.78
C LYS A 45 3.35 -4.44 -18.84
N ALA A 46 2.49 -5.15 -19.57
CA ALA A 46 1.09 -4.78 -19.76
C ALA A 46 0.33 -4.71 -18.41
N ILE A 47 0.52 -5.71 -17.54
CA ILE A 47 -0.12 -5.75 -16.21
C ILE A 47 0.43 -4.62 -15.32
N SER A 48 1.74 -4.38 -15.33
CA SER A 48 2.36 -3.31 -14.55
C SER A 48 1.86 -1.92 -15.00
N GLN A 49 1.79 -1.67 -16.30
CA GLN A 49 1.25 -0.43 -16.87
C GLN A 49 -0.23 -0.24 -16.55
N CYS A 50 -1.02 -1.32 -16.60
CA CYS A 50 -2.42 -1.30 -16.22
C CYS A 50 -2.59 -0.93 -14.73
N LEU A 51 -1.80 -1.54 -13.84
CA LEU A 51 -1.81 -1.23 -12.41
C LEU A 51 -1.45 0.24 -12.15
N GLN A 52 -0.39 0.73 -12.77
CA GLN A 52 0.04 2.13 -12.64
C GLN A 52 -1.04 3.09 -13.14
N SER A 53 -1.65 2.79 -14.29
CA SER A 53 -2.75 3.58 -14.84
C SER A 53 -3.99 3.55 -13.93
N ALA A 54 -4.29 2.41 -13.30
CA ALA A 54 -5.39 2.27 -12.35
C ALA A 54 -5.14 3.14 -11.11
N VAL A 55 -3.93 3.13 -10.55
CA VAL A 55 -3.57 4.01 -9.42
C VAL A 55 -3.77 5.49 -9.77
N VAL A 56 -3.28 5.92 -10.94
CA VAL A 56 -3.40 7.33 -11.38
C VAL A 56 -4.88 7.74 -11.51
N ARG A 57 -5.76 6.82 -11.92
CA ARG A 57 -7.21 7.05 -12.01
C ARG A 57 -7.90 7.04 -10.65
N THR A 58 -7.58 6.07 -9.80
CA THR A 58 -8.21 5.91 -8.48
C THR A 58 -7.81 7.05 -7.52
N LYS A 59 -6.59 7.58 -7.67
CA LYS A 59 -5.99 8.68 -6.88
C LYS A 59 -5.79 8.41 -5.39
N GLU A 60 -6.66 7.64 -4.74
CA GLU A 60 -6.64 7.48 -3.29
C GLU A 60 -7.18 6.12 -2.84
N ALA A 61 -6.56 5.56 -1.80
CA ALA A 61 -7.04 4.39 -1.09
C ALA A 61 -7.14 4.69 0.42
N VAL A 62 -8.18 4.17 1.07
CA VAL A 62 -8.47 4.43 2.49
C VAL A 62 -8.45 3.14 3.28
N PHE A 63 -7.78 3.15 4.42
CA PHE A 63 -7.59 1.99 5.29
C PHE A 63 -8.00 2.33 6.73
N PRO A 64 -9.02 1.67 7.29
CA PRO A 64 -9.30 1.75 8.72
C PRO A 64 -8.12 1.20 9.52
N CYS A 65 -7.75 1.90 10.57
CA CYS A 65 -6.69 1.46 11.49
C CYS A 65 -6.88 2.08 12.87
N LYS A 66 -6.00 1.72 13.81
CA LYS A 66 -5.84 2.39 15.09
C LYS A 66 -4.45 2.99 15.19
N TRP A 67 -4.39 4.17 15.77
CA TRP A 67 -3.15 4.86 16.11
C TRP A 67 -3.25 5.37 17.55
N ASN A 68 -2.27 5.06 18.39
CA ASN A 68 -2.30 5.41 19.82
C ASN A 68 -3.62 4.99 20.50
N ASN A 69 -4.10 3.79 20.18
CA ASN A 69 -5.35 3.21 20.67
C ASN A 69 -6.63 4.01 20.33
N ARG A 70 -6.58 4.84 19.27
CA ARG A 70 -7.73 5.59 18.74
C ARG A 70 -8.08 5.13 17.33
N THR A 71 -9.36 5.04 17.01
CA THR A 71 -9.83 4.65 15.68
C THR A 71 -9.55 5.77 14.69
N CYS A 72 -8.93 5.42 13.58
CA CYS A 72 -8.44 6.34 12.56
C CYS A 72 -8.67 5.76 11.16
N LYS A 73 -8.48 6.61 10.15
CA LYS A 73 -8.42 6.21 8.74
C LYS A 73 -7.13 6.73 8.15
N LEU A 74 -6.32 5.82 7.63
CA LEU A 74 -5.12 6.13 6.86
C LEU A 74 -5.49 6.24 5.39
N PHE A 75 -5.22 7.41 4.82
CA PHE A 75 -5.40 7.73 3.42
C PHE A 75 -4.05 7.64 2.73
N LEU A 76 -4.01 6.89 1.63
CA LEU A 76 -2.88 6.79 0.72
C LEU A 76 -3.27 7.49 -0.58
N ASN A 77 -2.81 8.71 -0.76
CA ASN A 77 -3.10 9.57 -1.89
C ASN A 77 -1.92 9.61 -2.87
N TYR A 78 -2.19 9.52 -4.17
CA TYR A 78 -1.20 9.45 -5.23
C TYR A 78 -0.29 10.69 -5.29
N GLU A 79 -0.83 11.86 -4.95
CA GLU A 79 -0.10 13.14 -5.01
C GLU A 79 0.44 13.52 -3.63
N HIS A 80 -0.39 13.40 -2.59
CA HIS A 80 -0.07 13.91 -1.25
C HIS A 80 0.59 12.89 -0.32
N GLY A 81 0.67 11.61 -0.68
CA GLY A 81 1.25 10.57 0.15
C GLY A 81 0.29 10.07 1.21
N PHE A 82 0.71 10.08 2.47
CA PHE A 82 0.02 9.51 3.61
C PHE A 82 -0.71 10.60 4.39
N THR A 83 -1.97 10.38 4.75
CA THR A 83 -2.70 11.29 5.65
C THR A 83 -3.49 10.46 6.65
N LEU A 84 -3.35 10.75 7.94
CA LEU A 84 -4.13 10.08 8.98
C LEU A 84 -5.19 11.03 9.53
N TYR A 85 -6.43 10.57 9.51
CA TYR A 85 -7.56 11.27 10.11
C TYR A 85 -8.14 10.48 11.28
N SER A 86 -8.65 11.18 12.29
CA SER A 86 -9.45 10.57 13.34
C SER A 86 -10.78 10.06 12.79
N ASP A 87 -11.29 8.95 13.31
CA ASP A 87 -12.66 8.52 13.03
C ASP A 87 -13.65 9.22 13.98
N PRO A 88 -14.62 10.00 13.48
CA PRO A 88 -15.56 10.77 14.31
C PRO A 88 -16.46 9.91 15.21
N THR A 89 -16.51 8.59 15.03
CA THR A 89 -17.27 7.67 15.89
C THR A 89 -16.57 7.32 17.20
N ASP A 90 -15.32 7.74 17.41
CA ASP A 90 -14.56 7.43 18.63
C ASP A 90 -14.94 8.39 19.77
N SER A 91 -16.10 8.15 20.39
CA SER A 91 -16.74 9.00 21.40
C SER A 91 -16.11 8.94 22.81
N VAL A 92 -14.92 8.37 22.98
CA VAL A 92 -14.37 8.04 24.30
C VAL A 92 -13.44 9.13 24.90
N THR A 93 -13.06 10.18 24.16
CA THR A 93 -12.09 11.18 24.67
C THR A 93 -12.46 12.67 24.56
N SER A 94 -13.74 13.04 24.53
CA SER A 94 -14.13 14.44 24.75
C SER A 94 -14.23 14.76 26.25
N VAL A 95 -13.11 14.69 26.99
CA VAL A 95 -12.97 15.35 28.29
C VAL A 95 -12.28 16.69 28.04
N GLY A 96 -13.06 17.70 27.70
CA GLY A 96 -12.57 19.05 27.43
C GLY A 96 -13.62 19.87 26.69
N ASN A 97 -14.10 20.92 27.34
CA ASN A 97 -15.18 21.80 26.88
C ASN A 97 -14.92 22.37 25.47
N ALA A 98 -15.51 21.76 24.45
CA ALA A 98 -15.90 22.40 23.19
C ALA A 98 -16.96 21.52 22.53
N ALA A 99 -18.05 22.14 22.09
CA ALA A 99 -19.21 21.50 21.49
C ALA A 99 -18.84 20.40 20.48
N SER A 100 -19.20 19.16 20.80
CA SER A 100 -19.03 17.95 20.00
C SER A 100 -19.84 18.04 18.71
N THR A 101 -19.23 18.60 17.68
CA THR A 101 -19.60 18.34 16.28
C THR A 101 -18.65 17.23 15.83
N GLY A 102 -19.17 16.09 15.36
CA GLY A 102 -18.39 14.90 14.98
C GLY A 102 -17.46 15.12 13.78
N ASN A 103 -16.46 15.98 13.96
CA ASN A 103 -15.56 16.44 12.90
C ASN A 103 -14.35 15.53 12.80
N VAL A 104 -14.12 15.01 11.60
CA VAL A 104 -12.90 14.32 11.18
C VAL A 104 -11.72 15.28 11.39
N ARG A 105 -10.77 14.94 12.28
CA ARG A 105 -9.59 15.75 12.57
C ARG A 105 -8.37 15.18 11.86
N LEU A 106 -7.62 16.03 11.17
CA LEU A 106 -6.27 15.70 10.67
C LEU A 106 -5.33 15.44 11.84
N LEU A 107 -4.69 14.28 11.87
CA LEU A 107 -3.74 13.89 12.90
C LEU A 107 -2.30 14.14 12.44
N TRP A 108 -1.95 13.69 11.24
CA TRP A 108 -0.67 13.96 10.59
C TRP A 108 -0.76 13.71 9.08
N GLN A 109 0.19 14.25 8.33
CA GLN A 109 0.33 14.03 6.88
C GLN A 109 1.82 13.94 6.52
N GLN A 110 2.17 12.99 5.65
CA GLN A 110 3.53 12.81 5.16
C GLN A 110 3.55 12.56 3.65
N PRO A 111 4.39 13.26 2.87
CA PRO A 111 4.62 12.92 1.48
C PRO A 111 5.42 11.60 1.34
N PHE A 112 5.37 10.99 0.17
CA PHE A 112 6.13 9.75 -0.12
C PHE A 112 7.63 9.90 0.08
N GLU A 113 8.18 11.07 -0.25
CA GLU A 113 9.61 11.39 -0.21
C GLU A 113 10.18 11.33 1.21
N LYS A 114 9.33 11.46 2.23
CA LYS A 114 9.75 11.34 3.63
C LYS A 114 9.72 9.90 4.14
N LEU A 115 9.10 8.94 3.44
CA LEU A 115 9.10 7.55 3.89
C LEU A 115 10.50 6.95 3.73
N ARG A 116 11.17 6.67 4.84
CA ARG A 116 12.47 5.99 4.89
C ARG A 116 12.31 4.49 4.75
N SER A 117 11.39 3.91 5.53
CA SER A 117 11.11 2.48 5.48
C SER A 117 9.67 2.18 5.89
N SER A 118 9.18 1.01 5.48
CA SER A 118 7.92 0.44 5.94
C SER A 118 8.13 -1.02 6.31
N ALA A 119 7.53 -1.46 7.40
CA ALA A 119 7.57 -2.85 7.84
C ALA A 119 6.18 -3.32 8.25
N ASP A 120 5.96 -4.63 8.22
CA ASP A 120 4.74 -5.23 8.72
C ASP A 120 5.02 -6.56 9.42
N ASP A 121 4.23 -6.88 10.45
CA ASP A 121 4.32 -8.14 11.21
C ASP A 121 3.59 -9.31 10.51
N SER A 122 2.95 -9.04 9.36
CA SER A 122 2.05 -9.94 8.62
C SER A 122 0.75 -10.33 9.35
N GLU A 123 0.49 -9.84 10.56
CA GLU A 123 -0.68 -10.15 11.37
C GLU A 123 -1.64 -8.97 11.51
N HIS A 124 -1.17 -7.80 11.95
CA HIS A 124 -2.01 -6.62 12.18
C HIS A 124 -1.25 -5.29 12.28
N LEU A 125 0.04 -5.29 12.59
CA LEU A 125 0.82 -4.07 12.77
C LEU A 125 1.56 -3.67 11.49
N LEU A 126 1.42 -2.40 11.15
CA LEU A 126 2.18 -1.70 10.14
C LEU A 126 3.06 -0.65 10.80
N THR A 127 4.35 -0.66 10.51
CA THR A 127 5.30 0.36 10.92
C THR A 127 5.70 1.21 9.71
N LEU A 128 5.54 2.53 9.81
CA LEU A 128 5.98 3.51 8.82
C LEU A 128 7.03 4.41 9.46
N ASP A 129 8.19 4.48 8.85
CA ASP A 129 9.32 5.22 9.38
C ASP A 129 9.61 6.39 8.45
N PHE A 130 9.39 7.60 8.95
CA PHE A 130 9.51 8.85 8.21
C PHE A 130 10.73 9.67 8.65
N HIS A 131 11.30 10.41 7.71
CA HIS A 131 12.19 11.50 8.02
C HIS A 131 11.42 12.69 8.62
N GLY A 132 11.89 13.21 9.77
CA GLY A 132 11.33 14.39 10.41
C GLY A 132 10.82 14.13 11.83
N GLU A 133 9.89 14.96 12.28
CA GLU A 133 9.39 14.95 13.66
C GLU A 133 8.50 13.74 13.97
N GLU A 134 7.77 13.23 12.98
CA GLU A 134 6.88 12.08 13.16
C GLU A 134 7.64 10.77 13.44
N GLY A 135 8.86 10.64 12.91
CA GLY A 135 9.71 9.47 13.11
C GLY A 135 9.01 8.17 12.75
N VAL A 136 8.99 7.22 13.69
CA VAL A 136 8.38 5.90 13.52
C VAL A 136 6.93 5.93 14.00
N VAL A 137 6.01 5.62 13.08
CA VAL A 137 4.57 5.53 13.31
C VAL A 137 4.15 4.06 13.21
N GLU A 138 3.47 3.57 14.24
CA GLU A 138 2.90 2.22 14.27
C GLU A 138 1.37 2.29 14.19
N LEU A 139 0.78 1.50 13.30
CA LEU A 139 -0.65 1.46 13.03
C LEU A 139 -1.15 0.03 13.14
N ASP A 140 -2.24 -0.17 13.87
CA ASP A 140 -2.93 -1.46 14.00
C ASP A 140 -4.11 -1.52 13.02
N PHE A 141 -4.05 -2.46 12.08
CA PHE A 141 -5.08 -2.68 11.05
C PHE A 141 -6.13 -3.71 11.49
N GLY A 142 -5.97 -4.33 12.65
CA GLY A 142 -6.79 -5.43 13.18
C GLY A 142 -6.72 -6.73 12.38
N THR A 143 -6.11 -6.71 11.18
CA THR A 143 -5.86 -7.84 10.29
C THR A 143 -4.61 -7.56 9.47
N SER A 144 -4.13 -8.58 8.74
CA SER A 144 -2.86 -8.50 8.03
C SER A 144 -2.79 -7.23 7.17
N PRO A 145 -1.77 -6.38 7.33
CA PRO A 145 -1.63 -5.11 6.62
C PRO A 145 -1.16 -5.29 5.17
N LYS A 146 -1.05 -6.53 4.66
CA LYS A 146 -0.66 -6.80 3.27
C LYS A 146 -1.49 -6.05 2.23
N PRO A 147 -2.82 -5.86 2.36
CA PRO A 147 -3.57 -5.03 1.42
C PRO A 147 -2.97 -3.63 1.30
N PHE A 148 -2.65 -2.99 2.42
CA PHE A 148 -2.02 -1.67 2.43
C PHE A 148 -0.63 -1.71 1.79
N VAL A 149 0.23 -2.65 2.19
CA VAL A 149 1.60 -2.78 1.66
C VAL A 149 1.59 -2.92 0.13
N PHE A 150 0.66 -3.70 -0.42
CA PHE A 150 0.53 -3.86 -1.86
C PHE A 150 0.02 -2.59 -2.56
N HIS A 151 -0.88 -1.83 -1.93
CA HIS A 151 -1.29 -0.52 -2.45
C HIS A 151 -0.13 0.49 -2.40
N LEU A 152 0.63 0.53 -1.30
CA LEU A 152 1.81 1.38 -1.17
C LEU A 152 2.81 1.12 -2.31
N HIS A 153 3.15 -0.14 -2.58
CA HIS A 153 4.02 -0.50 -3.70
C HIS A 153 3.44 -0.09 -5.06
N ALA A 154 2.13 -0.26 -5.27
CA ALA A 154 1.47 0.14 -6.52
C ALA A 154 1.54 1.67 -6.70
N PHE A 155 1.30 2.44 -5.63
CA PHE A 155 1.36 3.90 -5.64
C PHE A 155 2.77 4.42 -5.90
N LEU A 156 3.77 3.89 -5.21
CA LEU A 156 5.18 4.22 -5.44
C LEU A 156 5.63 3.86 -6.86
N SER A 157 5.24 2.68 -7.36
CA SER A 157 5.55 2.27 -8.74
C SER A 157 4.94 3.22 -9.77
N ALA A 158 3.69 3.62 -9.60
CA ALA A 158 3.02 4.58 -10.48
C ALA A 158 3.65 5.97 -10.42
N LYS A 159 4.11 6.41 -9.24
CA LYS A 159 4.80 7.70 -9.06
C LYS A 159 6.17 7.68 -9.75
N ALA A 160 6.93 6.60 -9.58
CA ALA A 160 8.22 6.40 -10.25
C ALA A 160 8.10 6.33 -11.77
N ALA A 161 7.09 5.61 -12.29
CA ALA A 161 6.84 5.53 -13.73
C ALA A 161 6.54 6.90 -14.36
N ARG A 162 5.81 7.78 -13.64
CA ARG A 162 5.58 9.15 -14.08
C ARG A 162 6.86 9.97 -14.16
N ILE A 163 7.75 9.85 -13.18
CA ILE A 163 9.04 10.57 -13.19
C ILE A 163 9.92 10.09 -14.34
N GLY A 164 9.94 8.77 -14.62
CA GLY A 164 10.66 8.20 -15.75
C GLY A 164 10.06 8.49 -17.13
N LEU A 165 8.81 8.98 -17.21
CA LEU A 165 8.18 9.47 -18.45
C LEU A 165 8.50 10.94 -18.74
N VAL A 166 9.10 11.66 -17.79
CA VAL A 166 9.46 13.09 -17.89
C VAL A 166 10.99 13.27 -18.01
N GLY A 167 11.76 12.18 -18.01
CA GLY A 167 13.22 12.16 -18.15
C GLY A 167 13.70 11.83 -19.56
#